data_AF-A0A9P9PEX4-F1
#
_entry.id   AF-A0A9P9PEX4-F1
#
_cell.length_a   1.000
_cell.length_b   1.000
_cell.length_c   1.000
_cell.angle_alpha   90.00
_cell.angle_beta   90.00
_cell.angle_gamma   90.00
#
_symmetry.space_group_name_H-M   'P 1'
#
loop_
_entity.id
_entity.type
_entity.pdbx_description
1 polymer ?
#
loop_
_entity_poly.entity_id
_entity_poly.type
_entity_poly.pdbx_seq_one_letter_code
_entity_poly.pdbx_strand_id
1 'polypeptide(L)'
;MHNALVVFYSIFFILSTSIGALSVPQFRLSHYKPTDPTLANKCTFSLWHKQIQNKDTKTNYIQLNELQDHSNGIVIDIAALRPVVARNSYSLISDRQVFAVEGLLDNTNLTIRGEDGSDEVRCEHDGVRFSSEEGQNSIEAYCKTGAWDNTFASFVGSRLHCTFPCAKIDEEDLNTELR
;
A
#
# COMPACT_ATOMS: atom_id res chain seq x y z
N MET A 1 64.15 -18.79 -28.98
CA MET A 1 63.81 -17.39 -29.29
C MET A 1 62.29 -17.29 -29.42
N HIS A 2 61.71 -16.24 -28.82
CA HIS A 2 60.29 -15.81 -28.84
C HIS A 2 59.33 -16.35 -27.75
N ASN A 3 59.33 -15.61 -26.63
CA ASN A 3 58.20 -15.06 -25.85
C ASN A 3 56.75 -15.34 -26.32
N ALA A 4 55.87 -15.66 -25.36
CA ALA A 4 54.56 -15.01 -25.13
C ALA A 4 53.94 -15.57 -23.83
N LEU A 5 53.87 -14.80 -22.74
CA LEU A 5 52.78 -13.88 -22.33
C LEU A 5 51.62 -14.55 -21.58
N VAL A 6 51.75 -14.46 -20.26
CA VAL A 6 50.76 -14.35 -19.17
C VAL A 6 49.30 -14.13 -19.60
N VAL A 7 48.39 -14.93 -19.01
CA VAL A 7 47.04 -14.45 -18.65
C VAL A 7 46.63 -15.07 -17.30
N PHE A 8 46.77 -14.30 -16.21
CA PHE A 8 46.09 -14.57 -14.94
C PHE A 8 44.65 -14.06 -15.06
N TYR A 9 43.67 -14.97 -15.12
CA TYR A 9 42.26 -14.62 -14.95
C TYR A 9 41.96 -14.52 -13.45
N SER A 10 42.09 -13.32 -12.87
CA SER A 10 41.50 -13.00 -11.57
C SER A 10 39.99 -12.88 -11.73
N ILE A 11 39.27 -13.92 -11.31
CA ILE A 11 37.82 -13.89 -11.20
C ILE A 11 37.46 -13.08 -9.95
N PHE A 12 37.30 -11.77 -10.10
CA PHE A 12 36.61 -10.95 -9.12
C PHE A 12 35.11 -11.21 -9.23
N PHE A 13 34.60 -12.17 -8.46
CA PHE A 13 33.18 -12.24 -8.13
C PHE A 13 32.85 -11.05 -7.23
N ILE A 14 32.47 -9.93 -7.84
CA ILE A 14 31.82 -8.83 -7.12
C ILE A 14 30.41 -9.33 -6.77
N LEU A 15 30.25 -9.86 -5.56
CA LEU A 15 28.93 -9.99 -4.95
C LEU A 15 28.37 -8.57 -4.81
N SER A 16 27.52 -8.18 -5.76
CA SER A 16 26.63 -7.04 -5.59
C SER A 16 25.56 -7.43 -4.57
N THR A 17 25.88 -7.33 -3.28
CA THR A 17 24.86 -7.29 -2.25
C THR A 17 24.18 -5.93 -2.36
N SER A 18 23.14 -5.85 -3.17
CA SER A 18 22.21 -4.73 -3.13
C SER A 18 21.58 -4.73 -1.74
N ILE A 19 22.15 -3.95 -0.83
CA ILE A 19 21.49 -3.52 0.40
C ILE A 19 20.33 -2.65 -0.10
N GLY A 20 19.17 -3.28 -0.33
CA GLY A 20 17.93 -2.55 -0.49
C GLY A 20 17.73 -1.80 0.81
N ALA A 21 17.91 -0.48 0.79
CA ALA A 21 17.55 0.35 1.92
C ALA A 21 16.07 0.08 2.19
N LEU A 22 15.76 -0.49 3.37
CA LEU A 22 14.40 -0.66 3.82
C LEU A 22 13.77 0.73 3.87
N SER A 23 12.84 0.99 2.96
CA SER A 23 12.08 2.24 2.92
C SER A 23 11.12 2.23 4.09
N VAL A 24 11.44 2.99 5.13
CA VAL A 24 10.57 3.17 6.30
C VAL A 24 9.46 4.18 5.91
N PRO A 25 8.21 3.98 6.37
CA PRO A 25 7.13 4.93 6.08
C PRO A 25 7.49 6.34 6.55
N GLN A 26 7.19 7.33 5.71
CA GLN A 26 7.39 8.73 6.07
C GLN A 26 6.11 9.26 6.72
N PHE A 27 6.19 9.54 8.01
CA PHE A 27 5.09 10.08 8.79
C PHE A 27 5.15 11.60 8.81
N ARG A 28 4.01 12.25 8.59
CA ARG A 28 3.83 13.69 8.79
C ARG A 28 2.73 13.91 9.81
N LEU A 29 3.04 14.70 10.83
CA LEU A 29 2.03 15.15 11.78
C LEU A 29 1.01 16.01 11.04
N SER A 30 -0.25 15.63 11.16
CA SER A 30 -1.38 16.41 10.70
C SER A 30 -2.02 17.04 11.92
N HIS A 31 -2.04 18.38 12.00
CA HIS A 31 -2.75 19.09 13.07
C HIS A 31 -4.28 19.04 12.91
N TYR A 32 -4.78 18.10 12.12
CA TYR A 32 -6.19 17.91 11.86
C TYR A 32 -6.78 16.94 12.88
N LYS A 33 -7.70 17.46 13.69
CA LYS A 33 -8.59 16.64 14.50
C LYS A 33 -9.78 16.22 13.63
N PRO A 34 -10.15 14.92 13.59
CA PRO A 34 -11.29 14.46 12.82
C PRO A 34 -12.54 15.24 13.22
N THR A 35 -13.20 15.85 12.24
CA THR A 35 -14.49 16.53 12.48
C THR A 35 -15.61 15.50 12.72
N ASP A 36 -15.45 14.29 12.17
CA ASP A 36 -16.35 13.16 12.35
C ASP A 36 -15.89 12.29 13.54
N PRO A 37 -16.66 12.23 14.65
CA PRO A 37 -16.29 11.42 15.80
C PRO A 37 -16.25 9.91 15.50
N THR A 38 -16.91 9.44 14.43
CA THR A 38 -16.89 8.02 14.04
C THR A 38 -15.56 7.56 13.49
N LEU A 39 -14.67 8.51 13.13
CA LEU A 39 -13.32 8.23 12.65
C LEU A 39 -12.24 8.34 13.73
N ALA A 40 -12.60 8.71 14.97
CA ALA A 40 -11.62 9.05 16.01
C ALA A 40 -10.60 7.94 16.33
N ASN A 41 -10.96 6.67 16.11
CA ASN A 41 -10.07 5.50 16.35
C ASN A 41 -9.82 4.69 15.06
N LYS A 42 -9.78 5.37 13.92
CA LYS A 42 -9.75 4.72 12.62
C LYS A 42 -8.65 5.27 11.73
N CYS A 43 -8.22 4.43 10.80
CA CYS A 43 -7.38 4.81 9.70
C CYS A 43 -8.22 4.82 8.42
N THR A 44 -7.92 5.75 7.53
CA THR A 44 -8.60 5.86 6.24
C THR A 44 -7.60 6.00 5.12
N PHE A 45 -7.93 5.49 3.95
CA PHE A 45 -7.20 5.79 2.73
C PHE A 45 -8.15 5.93 1.54
N SER A 46 -7.64 6.61 0.53
CA SER A 46 -8.26 6.63 -0.80
C SER A 46 -7.30 6.01 -1.78
N LEU A 47 -7.80 5.11 -2.63
CA LEU A 47 -7.03 4.62 -3.76
C LEU A 47 -7.79 4.85 -5.07
N TRP A 48 -7.02 4.96 -6.14
CA TRP A 48 -7.55 4.87 -7.50
C TRP A 48 -7.47 3.42 -7.94
N HIS A 49 -8.60 2.87 -8.35
CA HIS A 49 -8.70 1.53 -8.91
C HIS A 49 -8.92 1.66 -10.42
N LYS A 50 -7.95 1.20 -11.20
CA LYS A 50 -8.00 1.16 -12.65
C LYS A 50 -8.09 -0.28 -13.10
N GLN A 51 -8.93 -0.53 -14.09
CA GLN A 51 -9.02 -1.83 -14.74
C GLN A 51 -8.69 -1.72 -16.20
N ILE A 52 -7.93 -2.69 -16.69
CA ILE A 52 -7.70 -2.90 -18.12
C ILE A 52 -8.44 -4.17 -18.49
N GLN A 53 -9.38 -4.05 -19.43
CA GLN A 53 -10.21 -5.16 -19.87
C GLN A 53 -9.79 -5.61 -21.27
N ASN A 54 -9.46 -6.89 -21.40
CA ASN A 54 -9.10 -7.53 -22.66
C ASN A 54 -9.94 -8.79 -22.86
N LYS A 55 -10.94 -8.75 -23.75
CA LYS A 55 -11.88 -9.83 -24.16
C LYS A 55 -12.47 -10.66 -23.01
N ASP A 56 -11.66 -11.46 -22.33
CA ASP A 56 -12.04 -12.40 -21.25
C ASP A 56 -11.25 -12.17 -19.94
N THR A 57 -10.40 -11.14 -19.88
CA THR A 57 -9.53 -10.87 -18.72
C THR A 57 -9.73 -9.44 -18.22
N LYS A 58 -9.82 -9.30 -16.90
CA LYS A 58 -9.76 -8.02 -16.20
C LYS A 58 -8.48 -7.98 -15.39
N THR A 59 -7.66 -6.98 -15.63
CA THR A 59 -6.43 -6.75 -14.87
C THR A 59 -6.61 -5.56 -13.96
N ASN A 60 -6.41 -5.76 -12.65
CA ASN A 60 -6.64 -4.77 -11.62
C ASN A 60 -5.35 -4.01 -11.28
N TYR A 61 -5.45 -2.69 -11.26
CA TYR A 61 -4.35 -1.80 -10.95
C TYR A 61 -4.79 -0.80 -9.89
N ILE A 62 -3.94 -0.53 -8.91
CA ILE A 62 -4.23 0.46 -7.87
C ILE A 62 -3.14 1.51 -7.75
N GLN A 63 -3.54 2.71 -7.36
CA GLN A 63 -2.63 3.73 -6.89
C GLN A 63 -3.08 4.21 -5.51
N LEU A 64 -2.22 3.98 -4.51
CA LEU A 64 -2.37 4.46 -3.14
C LEU A 64 -1.17 5.34 -2.81
N ASN A 65 -1.42 6.58 -2.43
CA ASN A 65 -0.38 7.56 -2.14
C ASN A 65 -0.30 7.91 -0.66
N GLU A 66 -1.43 7.93 0.04
CA GLU A 66 -1.50 8.42 1.41
C GLU A 66 -2.49 7.58 2.23
N LEU A 67 -2.16 7.44 3.51
CA LEU A 67 -3.00 6.84 4.53
C LEU A 67 -3.08 7.80 5.70
N GLN A 68 -4.29 8.05 6.19
CA GLN A 68 -4.53 8.93 7.31
C GLN A 68 -4.89 8.13 8.54
N ASP A 69 -4.10 8.31 9.59
CA ASP A 69 -4.36 7.83 10.94
C ASP A 69 -5.02 8.94 11.75
N HIS A 70 -6.31 8.77 11.99
CA HIS A 70 -7.11 9.75 12.73
C HIS A 70 -6.94 9.61 14.24
N SER A 71 -6.55 8.44 14.73
CA SER A 71 -6.29 8.14 16.14
C SER A 71 -5.12 8.98 16.66
N ASN A 72 -4.08 9.11 15.84
CA ASN A 72 -2.83 9.78 16.19
C ASN A 72 -2.63 11.13 15.48
N GLY A 73 -3.53 11.50 14.57
CA GLY A 73 -3.40 12.74 13.79
C GLY A 73 -2.19 12.69 12.85
N ILE A 74 -1.96 11.56 12.19
CA ILE A 74 -0.80 11.33 11.34
C ILE A 74 -1.25 11.07 9.91
N VAL A 75 -0.51 11.64 8.95
CA VAL A 75 -0.61 11.25 7.53
C VAL A 75 0.67 10.52 7.16
N ILE A 76 0.49 9.32 6.63
CA ILE A 76 1.55 8.43 6.16
C ILE A 76 1.66 8.59 4.65
N ASP A 77 2.82 9.07 4.18
CA ASP A 77 3.12 9.21 2.75
C ASP A 77 3.57 7.84 2.20
N ILE A 78 2.60 7.08 1.68
CA ILE A 78 2.82 5.76 1.09
C ILE A 78 3.57 5.88 -0.24
N ALA A 79 3.39 6.97 -0.97
CA ALA A 79 4.16 7.20 -2.20
C ALA A 79 5.66 7.30 -1.89
N ALA A 80 6.05 7.90 -0.77
CA ALA A 80 7.45 8.00 -0.35
C ALA A 80 8.13 6.64 -0.12
N LEU A 81 7.36 5.57 0.18
CA LEU A 81 7.85 4.19 0.32
C LEU A 81 8.29 3.56 -1.00
N ARG A 82 7.90 4.14 -2.13
CA ARG A 82 8.17 3.60 -3.46
C ARG A 82 9.34 4.34 -4.10
N PRO A 83 10.06 3.68 -5.04
CA PRO A 83 11.04 4.37 -5.87
C PRO A 83 10.44 5.62 -6.50
N VAL A 84 11.24 6.68 -6.66
CA VAL A 84 10.78 7.99 -7.14
C VAL A 84 9.98 7.89 -8.45
N VAL A 85 10.41 7.02 -9.37
CA VAL A 85 9.75 6.78 -10.66
C VAL A 85 8.38 6.11 -10.56
N ALA A 86 8.07 5.47 -9.42
CA ALA A 86 6.85 4.71 -9.18
C ALA A 86 5.84 5.41 -8.27
N ARG A 87 6.19 6.57 -7.69
CA ARG A 87 5.36 7.27 -6.68
C ARG A 87 3.95 7.61 -7.15
N ASN A 88 3.80 7.95 -8.43
CA ASN A 88 2.50 8.26 -9.05
C ASN A 88 2.08 7.20 -10.07
N SER A 89 2.57 5.98 -9.90
CA SER A 89 2.29 4.88 -10.81
C SER A 89 1.30 3.92 -10.19
N TYR A 90 0.49 3.32 -11.04
CA TYR A 90 -0.35 2.21 -10.67
C TYR A 90 0.48 0.95 -10.43
N SER A 91 0.05 0.14 -9.48
CA SER A 91 0.61 -1.18 -9.17
C SER A 91 -0.41 -2.24 -9.55
N LEU A 92 0.04 -3.29 -10.22
CA LEU A 92 -0.78 -4.47 -10.49
C LEU A 92 -1.13 -5.16 -9.17
N ILE A 93 -2.40 -5.55 -9.03
CA ILE A 93 -2.89 -6.39 -7.95
C ILE A 93 -3.69 -7.57 -8.54
N SER A 94 -3.55 -8.74 -7.92
CA SER A 94 -4.24 -9.97 -8.28
C SER A 94 -4.24 -10.93 -7.08
N ASP A 95 -4.79 -12.14 -7.26
CA ASP A 95 -4.76 -13.17 -6.22
C ASP A 95 -3.32 -13.50 -5.79
N ARG A 96 -2.38 -13.39 -6.74
CA ARG A 96 -0.95 -13.70 -6.56
C ARG A 96 -0.07 -12.48 -6.32
N GLN A 97 -0.56 -11.28 -6.64
CA GLN A 97 0.21 -10.05 -6.52
C GLN A 97 -0.44 -9.07 -5.54
N VAL A 98 0.29 -8.80 -4.47
CA VAL A 98 -0.19 -8.01 -3.32
C VAL A 98 0.49 -6.66 -3.32
N PHE A 99 -0.28 -5.62 -3.06
CA PHE A 99 0.27 -4.34 -2.64
C PHE A 99 0.27 -4.30 -1.11
N ALA A 100 1.44 -4.15 -0.50
CA ALA A 100 1.59 -4.10 0.95
C ALA A 100 2.13 -2.74 1.38
N VAL A 101 1.52 -2.18 2.42
CA VAL A 101 2.09 -1.11 3.23
C VAL A 101 2.56 -1.76 4.51
N GLU A 102 3.87 -1.82 4.69
CA GLU A 102 4.51 -2.48 5.83
C GLU A 102 4.88 -1.47 6.92
N GLY A 103 4.88 -1.92 8.17
CA GLY A 103 5.40 -1.13 9.29
C GLY A 103 4.53 0.09 9.62
N LEU A 104 3.22 -0.09 9.69
CA LEU A 104 2.33 0.91 10.31
C LEU A 104 2.69 1.06 11.81
N LEU A 105 2.10 2.03 12.51
CA LEU A 105 2.58 2.48 13.83
C LEU A 105 2.52 1.40 14.94
N ASP A 106 1.76 0.35 14.74
CA ASP A 106 1.64 -0.86 15.57
C ASP A 106 2.42 -2.06 15.00
N ASN A 107 3.33 -1.82 14.06
CA ASN A 107 4.07 -2.82 13.29
C ASN A 107 3.17 -3.79 12.51
N THR A 108 1.92 -3.41 12.25
CA THR A 108 1.02 -4.17 11.39
C THR A 108 1.19 -3.73 9.93
N ASN A 109 0.59 -4.53 9.04
CA ASN A 109 0.62 -4.30 7.61
C ASN A 109 -0.80 -4.08 7.10
N LEU A 110 -0.95 -3.19 6.13
CA LEU A 110 -2.12 -3.15 5.27
C LEU A 110 -1.78 -3.87 3.98
N THR A 111 -2.53 -4.92 3.65
CA THR A 111 -2.39 -5.62 2.38
C THR A 111 -3.62 -5.40 1.51
N ILE A 112 -3.38 -5.21 0.21
CA ILE A 112 -4.41 -4.98 -0.79
C ILE A 112 -4.19 -5.94 -1.95
N ARG A 113 -5.23 -6.67 -2.32
CA ARG A 113 -5.25 -7.67 -3.39
C ARG A 113 -6.43 -7.40 -4.32
N GLY A 114 -6.27 -7.80 -5.58
CA GLY A 114 -7.38 -7.91 -6.52
C GLY A 114 -7.77 -9.36 -6.66
N GLU A 115 -8.95 -9.63 -7.21
CA GLU A 115 -9.30 -10.97 -7.69
C GLU A 115 -9.27 -10.98 -9.22
N ASP A 116 -8.69 -12.02 -9.81
CA ASP A 116 -8.54 -12.11 -11.26
C ASP A 116 -9.91 -12.28 -11.93
N GLY A 117 -10.22 -11.41 -12.90
CA GLY A 117 -11.53 -11.41 -13.57
C GLY A 117 -12.66 -10.72 -12.81
N SER A 118 -12.39 -10.21 -11.60
CA SER A 118 -13.34 -9.48 -10.75
C SER A 118 -13.00 -7.99 -10.65
N ASP A 119 -13.99 -7.18 -10.25
CA ASP A 119 -13.84 -5.75 -9.93
C ASP A 119 -13.57 -5.54 -8.43
N GLU A 120 -13.46 -6.63 -7.67
CA GLU A 120 -13.22 -6.59 -6.25
C GLU A 120 -11.76 -6.24 -5.92
N VAL A 121 -11.61 -5.30 -4.99
CA VAL A 121 -10.37 -5.00 -4.28
C VAL A 121 -10.57 -5.43 -2.83
N ARG A 122 -9.77 -6.40 -2.40
CA ARG A 122 -9.78 -6.97 -1.06
C ARG A 122 -8.66 -6.37 -0.23
N CYS A 123 -8.98 -5.95 0.98
CA CYS A 123 -8.03 -5.39 1.92
C CYS A 123 -8.00 -6.24 3.19
N GLU A 124 -6.82 -6.34 3.81
CA GLU A 124 -6.64 -6.98 5.11
C GLU A 124 -5.68 -6.15 5.96
N HIS A 125 -6.06 -5.90 7.21
CA HIS A 125 -5.25 -5.24 8.21
C HIS A 125 -5.52 -5.88 9.57
N ASP A 126 -4.47 -6.31 10.25
CA ASP A 126 -4.53 -6.97 11.57
C ASP A 126 -5.61 -8.08 11.66
N GLY A 127 -5.69 -8.92 10.62
CA GLY A 127 -6.67 -10.00 10.50
C GLY A 127 -8.11 -9.55 10.16
N VAL A 128 -8.39 -8.26 10.14
CA VAL A 128 -9.69 -7.70 9.70
C VAL A 128 -9.71 -7.58 8.18
N ARG A 129 -10.72 -8.17 7.55
CA ARG A 129 -10.96 -8.12 6.10
C ARG A 129 -12.08 -7.17 5.75
N PHE A 130 -11.91 -6.47 4.63
CA PHE A 130 -12.89 -5.52 4.09
C PHE A 130 -12.61 -5.34 2.58
N SER A 131 -13.59 -4.92 1.81
CA SER A 131 -13.50 -4.93 0.35
C SER A 131 -14.31 -3.83 -0.31
N SER A 132 -14.01 -3.60 -1.60
CA SER A 132 -14.85 -2.76 -2.47
C SER A 132 -16.25 -3.33 -2.68
N GLU A 133 -16.43 -4.64 -2.48
CA GLU A 133 -17.73 -5.28 -2.35
C GLU A 133 -18.22 -5.23 -0.90
N GLU A 134 -19.51 -4.97 -0.69
CA GLU A 134 -20.04 -4.75 0.66
C GLU A 134 -20.12 -6.02 1.53
N GLY A 135 -20.07 -7.21 0.92
CA GLY A 135 -20.30 -8.48 1.61
C GLY A 135 -19.30 -8.82 2.72
N GLN A 136 -18.07 -8.28 2.66
CA GLN A 136 -17.04 -8.48 3.69
C GLN A 136 -16.89 -7.27 4.63
N ASN A 137 -17.68 -6.22 4.42
CA ASN A 137 -17.54 -4.99 5.19
C ASN A 137 -18.26 -5.09 6.54
N SER A 138 -17.70 -4.43 7.54
CA SER A 138 -18.27 -4.27 8.87
C SER A 138 -18.39 -2.80 9.23
N ILE A 139 -18.99 -2.52 10.40
CA ILE A 139 -19.04 -1.15 10.94
C ILE A 139 -17.63 -0.63 11.23
N GLU A 140 -16.70 -1.52 11.56
CA GLU A 140 -15.34 -1.18 11.96
C GLU A 140 -14.43 -0.98 10.75
N ALA A 141 -14.52 -1.87 9.75
CA ALA A 141 -13.73 -1.82 8.53
C ALA A 141 -14.60 -1.98 7.27
N TYR A 142 -14.53 -1.02 6.36
CA TYR A 142 -15.33 -1.01 5.14
C TYR A 142 -14.66 -0.21 4.03
N CYS A 143 -15.03 -0.49 2.78
CA CYS A 143 -14.78 0.42 1.67
C CYS A 143 -16.08 0.91 1.02
N LYS A 144 -16.02 2.14 0.48
CA LYS A 144 -17.05 2.74 -0.35
C LYS A 144 -16.48 2.97 -1.74
N THR A 145 -17.09 2.30 -2.72
CA THR A 145 -16.68 2.35 -4.12
C THR A 145 -17.42 3.49 -4.83
N GLY A 146 -16.67 4.36 -5.50
CA GLY A 146 -17.23 5.40 -6.35
C GLY A 146 -17.78 4.85 -7.66
N ALA A 147 -18.50 5.69 -8.41
CA ALA A 147 -18.95 5.33 -9.75
C ALA A 147 -17.76 5.05 -10.67
N TRP A 148 -17.93 4.07 -11.55
CA TRP A 148 -16.97 3.77 -12.61
C TRP A 148 -17.02 4.82 -13.72
N ASP A 149 -15.88 5.41 -14.03
CA ASP A 149 -15.69 6.20 -15.24
C ASP A 149 -15.46 5.26 -16.43
N ASN A 150 -16.49 5.15 -17.27
CA ASN A 150 -16.52 4.28 -18.45
C ASN A 150 -16.28 5.05 -19.75
N THR A 151 -15.67 6.24 -19.69
CA THR A 151 -15.45 7.10 -20.86
C THR A 151 -14.61 6.40 -21.95
N PHE A 152 -13.75 5.44 -21.56
CA PHE A 152 -12.96 4.65 -22.51
C PHE A 152 -13.29 3.17 -22.41
N ALA A 153 -13.74 2.57 -23.51
CA ALA A 153 -14.23 1.18 -23.55
C ALA A 153 -13.20 0.12 -23.12
N SER A 154 -11.90 0.43 -23.14
CA SER A 154 -10.82 -0.51 -22.77
C SER A 154 -10.23 -0.26 -21.39
N PHE A 155 -10.57 0.86 -20.75
CA PHE A 155 -10.03 1.25 -19.45
C PHE A 155 -11.11 1.93 -18.62
N VAL A 156 -11.40 1.36 -17.47
CA VAL A 156 -12.35 1.95 -16.51
C VAL A 156 -11.63 2.30 -15.23
N GLY A 157 -12.07 3.37 -14.58
CA GLY A 157 -11.48 3.84 -13.33
C GLY A 157 -12.55 4.13 -12.29
N SER A 158 -12.28 3.76 -11.04
CA SER A 158 -13.09 4.14 -9.89
C SER A 158 -12.20 4.61 -8.75
N ARG A 159 -12.79 5.37 -7.82
CA ARG A 159 -12.13 5.78 -6.58
C ARG A 159 -12.71 4.95 -5.44
N LEU A 160 -11.84 4.34 -4.66
CA LEU A 160 -12.21 3.55 -3.49
C LEU A 160 -11.80 4.28 -2.23
N HIS A 161 -12.72 4.42 -1.28
CA HIS A 161 -12.48 5.02 0.02
C HIS A 161 -12.65 3.97 1.10
N CYS A 162 -11.57 3.64 1.80
CA CYS A 162 -11.58 2.59 2.81
C CYS A 162 -11.30 3.15 4.20
N THR A 163 -11.89 2.49 5.18
CA THR A 163 -11.76 2.77 6.60
C THR A 163 -11.48 1.46 7.32
N PHE A 164 -10.59 1.46 8.30
CA PHE A 164 -10.25 0.30 9.12
C PHE A 164 -9.78 0.76 10.51
N PRO A 165 -9.82 -0.09 11.54
CA PRO A 165 -9.37 0.29 12.88
C PRO A 165 -7.86 0.55 12.91
N CYS A 166 -7.40 1.48 13.74
CA CYS A 166 -5.98 1.58 14.08
C CYS A 166 -5.78 2.15 15.49
N ALA A 167 -4.77 1.64 16.18
CA ALA A 167 -4.54 1.94 17.58
C ALA A 167 -4.06 3.37 17.82
N LYS A 168 -4.46 3.93 18.96
CA LYS A 168 -3.85 5.16 19.47
C LYS A 168 -2.51 4.81 20.11
N ILE A 169 -1.49 5.63 19.89
CA ILE A 169 -0.21 5.54 20.57
C ILE A 169 -0.41 6.10 21.98
N ASP A 170 -0.28 5.26 22.99
CA ASP A 170 -0.23 5.71 24.38
C ASP A 170 1.17 6.23 24.70
N GLU A 171 1.27 7.52 25.05
CA GLU A 171 2.55 8.18 25.36
C GLU A 171 3.27 7.58 26.59
N GLU A 172 2.57 6.78 27.41
CA GLU A 172 3.16 6.08 28.56
C GLU A 172 4.04 4.88 28.16
N ASP A 173 3.73 4.20 27.06
CA ASP A 173 4.52 3.04 26.60
C ASP A 173 5.89 3.46 26.05
N LEU A 174 5.98 4.64 25.42
CA LEU A 174 7.23 5.23 24.92
C LEU A 174 8.25 5.54 26.03
N ASN A 175 7.80 5.85 27.25
CA ASN A 175 8.69 6.14 28.38
C ASN A 175 9.24 4.87 29.06
N THR A 176 8.66 3.70 28.77
CA THR A 176 9.07 2.44 29.37
C THR A 176 10.19 1.76 28.57
N GLU A 177 10.24 1.94 27.25
CA GLU A 177 11.32 1.42 26.40
C GLU A 177 12.63 2.24 26.43
N LEU A 178 12.60 3.44 27.04
CA LEU A 178 13.75 4.34 27.19
C LEU A 178 14.39 4.34 28.58
N ARG A 179 13.99 3.40 29.47
CA ARG A 179 14.58 3.18 30.79
C ARG A 179 15.26 1.82 30.89
#